data_AF-A0A959TBJ8-F1
#
_entry.id   AF-A0A959TBJ8-F1
#
_cell.length_a   1.000
_cell.length_b   1.000
_cell.length_c   1.000
_cell.angle_alpha   90.00
_cell.angle_beta   90.00
_cell.angle_gamma   90.00
#
_symmetry.space_group_name_H-M   'P 1'
#
loop_
_entity.id
_entity.type
_entity.pdbx_description
1 polymer ?
#
loop_
_entity_poly.entity_id
_entity_poly.type
_entity_poly.pdbx_seq_one_letter_code
_entity_poly.pdbx_strand_id
1 'polypeptide(L)'
;MNHLTFPLLAFLGLLNTLAVAQTTCQEARSTGRHGHELRSSTASISDSIDLLHHRIELDLTRVDQGEIGGICSLRFAPRVNGVNTLPLDLLDLTVDSVKAGG
;
A
#
# COMPACT_ATOMS: atom_id res chain seq x y z
N MET A 1 -30.30 51.70 22.95
CA MET A 1 -29.02 51.31 22.32
C MET A 1 -28.55 50.09 23.09
N ASN A 2 -28.72 48.91 22.48
CA ASN A 2 -28.94 47.65 23.20
C ASN A 2 -27.60 46.94 23.45
N HIS A 3 -27.03 47.10 24.66
CA HIS A 3 -25.74 46.53 25.06
C HIS A 3 -25.76 45.01 25.32
N LEU A 4 -26.93 44.35 25.16
CA LEU A 4 -27.12 42.93 25.46
C LEU A 4 -27.01 42.00 24.22
N THR A 5 -26.95 42.55 23.01
CA THR A 5 -26.92 41.75 21.76
C THR A 5 -25.51 41.29 21.36
N PHE A 6 -24.48 41.97 21.85
CA PHE A 6 -23.07 41.68 21.53
C PHE A 6 -22.55 40.33 22.10
N PRO A 7 -22.81 39.96 23.38
CA PRO A 7 -22.31 38.68 23.90
C PRO A 7 -23.07 37.47 23.33
N LEU A 8 -24.34 37.64 22.95
CA LEU A 8 -25.17 36.58 22.35
C LEU A 8 -24.67 36.18 20.96
N LEU A 9 -24.30 37.15 20.11
CA LEU A 9 -23.74 36.88 18.79
C LEU A 9 -22.35 36.23 18.87
N ALA A 10 -21.52 36.63 19.85
CA ALA A 10 -20.20 36.04 20.06
C ALA A 10 -20.28 34.56 20.49
N PHE A 11 -21.27 34.21 21.32
CA PHE A 11 -21.48 32.82 21.78
C PHE A 11 -22.03 31.91 20.67
N LEU A 12 -22.92 32.43 19.80
CA LEU A 12 -23.45 31.67 18.65
C LEU A 12 -22.40 31.41 17.55
N GLY A 13 -21.39 32.28 17.45
CA GLY A 13 -20.28 32.12 16.51
C GLY A 13 -19.28 31.03 16.90
N LEU A 14 -19.13 30.73 18.19
CA LEU A 14 -18.13 29.77 18.68
C LEU A 14 -18.53 28.29 18.53
N LEU A 15 -19.81 28.00 18.28
CA LEU A 15 -20.34 26.63 18.17
C LEU A 15 -20.20 26.01 16.76
N ASN A 16 -19.82 26.79 15.74
CA ASN A 16 -19.83 26.34 14.34
C ASN A 16 -18.47 25.85 13.80
N THR A 17 -17.42 25.76 14.62
CA THR A 17 -16.08 25.35 14.17
C THR A 17 -15.71 23.89 14.45
N LEU A 18 -16.64 23.07 14.93
CA LEU A 18 -16.42 21.63 15.22
C LEU A 18 -16.87 20.70 14.08
N ALA A 19 -17.04 21.20 12.85
CA ALA A 19 -17.22 20.36 11.68
C ALA A 19 -15.84 19.83 11.24
N VAL A 20 -15.46 18.69 11.80
CA VAL A 20 -14.27 17.92 11.44
C VAL A 20 -14.29 17.64 9.94
N ALA A 21 -13.35 18.23 9.21
CA ALA A 21 -13.02 17.82 7.85
C ALA A 21 -12.25 16.49 7.91
N GLN A 22 -12.95 15.35 7.86
CA GLN A 22 -12.31 14.06 7.60
C GLN A 22 -12.18 13.88 6.09
N THR A 23 -11.19 14.55 5.47
CA THR A 23 -10.78 14.20 4.11
C THR A 23 -10.03 12.87 4.18
N THR A 24 -10.67 11.80 3.73
CA THR A 24 -9.98 10.51 3.52
C THR A 24 -8.94 10.70 2.40
N CYS A 25 -7.71 10.23 2.59
CA CYS A 25 -6.62 10.38 1.61
C CYS A 25 -6.83 9.60 0.30
N GLN A 26 -8.04 9.07 0.07
CA GLN A 26 -8.37 8.27 -1.12
C GLN A 26 -8.88 9.12 -2.29
N GLU A 27 -9.32 10.37 -2.07
CA GLU A 27 -9.84 11.24 -3.15
C GLU A 27 -8.75 12.00 -3.92
N ALA A 28 -7.51 12.06 -3.43
CA ALA A 28 -6.42 12.81 -4.07
C ALA A 28 -5.74 12.05 -5.25
N ARG A 29 -6.44 11.12 -5.91
CA ARG A 29 -5.95 10.43 -7.12
C ARG A 29 -6.91 10.59 -8.31
N SER A 30 -7.36 11.81 -8.56
CA SER A 30 -7.80 12.24 -9.89
C SER A 30 -7.61 13.75 -9.90
N THR A 31 -6.71 14.37 -10.65
CA THR A 31 -6.50 14.29 -12.09
C THR A 31 -5.20 15.06 -12.37
N GLY A 32 -4.17 14.44 -12.94
CA GLY A 32 -2.95 15.17 -13.25
C GLY A 32 -1.75 14.35 -13.70
N ARG A 33 -1.66 14.17 -15.01
CA ARG A 33 -0.43 14.17 -15.84
C ARG A 33 0.60 13.04 -15.66
N HIS A 34 0.86 12.34 -16.77
CA HIS A 34 2.13 11.69 -17.11
C HIS A 34 2.79 10.93 -15.94
N GLY A 35 2.10 9.90 -15.44
CA GLY A 35 2.69 8.94 -14.54
C GLY A 35 3.31 7.82 -15.35
N HIS A 36 4.62 7.64 -15.24
CA HIS A 36 5.24 6.33 -15.46
C HIS A 36 4.42 5.33 -14.62
N GLU A 37 3.78 4.39 -15.30
CA GLU A 37 2.89 3.39 -14.71
C GLU A 37 3.75 2.49 -13.83
N LEU A 38 4.03 2.93 -12.60
CA LEU A 38 4.43 2.02 -11.54
C LEU A 38 3.22 1.10 -11.38
N ARG A 39 3.31 -0.06 -12.03
CA ARG A 39 2.52 -1.24 -11.72
C ARG A 39 2.87 -1.60 -10.29
N SER A 40 2.30 -0.87 -9.33
CA SER A 40 2.21 -1.31 -7.96
C SER A 40 1.52 -2.66 -8.06
N SER A 41 2.18 -3.70 -7.56
CA SER A 41 1.61 -5.03 -7.36
C SER A 41 0.39 -4.93 -6.43
N THR A 42 -0.71 -4.52 -7.04
CA THR A 42 -2.12 -4.75 -6.80
C THR A 42 -2.54 -4.82 -5.33
N ALA A 43 -3.16 -3.74 -4.82
CA ALA A 43 -3.87 -3.74 -3.54
C ALA A 43 -4.80 -4.97 -3.36
N SER A 44 -5.38 -5.48 -4.45
CA SER A 44 -6.27 -6.66 -4.43
C SER A 44 -5.57 -7.98 -4.08
N ILE A 45 -4.26 -8.11 -4.29
CA ILE A 45 -3.51 -9.32 -3.86
C ILE A 45 -3.41 -9.31 -2.33
N SER A 46 -3.12 -8.16 -1.74
CA SER A 46 -3.06 -7.99 -0.28
C SER A 46 -4.40 -8.30 0.40
N ASP A 47 -5.51 -8.11 -0.31
CA ASP A 47 -6.85 -8.44 0.18
C ASP A 47 -7.14 -9.96 0.10
N SER A 48 -6.49 -10.68 -0.82
CA SER A 48 -6.77 -12.08 -1.14
C SER A 48 -5.77 -13.08 -0.54
N ILE A 49 -4.53 -12.64 -0.27
CA ILE A 49 -3.42 -13.49 0.19
C ILE A 49 -2.76 -12.82 1.40
N ASP A 50 -2.55 -13.61 2.45
CA ASP A 50 -1.79 -13.22 3.63
C ASP A 50 -0.34 -13.72 3.54
N LEU A 51 0.63 -12.82 3.70
CA LEU A 51 2.05 -13.20 3.72
C LEU A 51 2.50 -13.45 5.16
N LEU A 52 2.63 -14.73 5.53
CA LEU A 52 2.97 -15.15 6.89
C LEU A 52 4.45 -15.03 7.20
N HIS A 53 5.30 -15.24 6.20
CA HIS A 53 6.76 -15.14 6.34
C HIS A 53 7.42 -14.92 4.97
N HIS A 54 8.49 -14.13 4.96
CA HIS A 54 9.38 -13.99 3.82
C HIS A 54 10.83 -14.03 4.29
N ARG A 55 11.68 -14.70 3.52
CA ARG A 55 13.13 -14.67 3.70
C ARG A 55 13.78 -14.54 2.34
N ILE A 56 14.70 -13.59 2.24
CA ILE A 56 15.49 -13.35 1.05
C ILE A 56 16.95 -13.55 1.45
N GLU A 57 17.63 -14.45 0.75
CA GLU A 57 19.06 -14.68 0.90
C GLU A 57 19.73 -14.17 -0.36
N LEU A 58 20.48 -13.08 -0.22
CA LEU A 58 21.16 -12.42 -1.34
C LEU A 58 22.63 -12.84 -1.38
N ASP A 59 23.06 -13.21 -2.58
CA ASP A 59 24.47 -13.35 -2.93
C ASP A 59 24.93 -12.06 -3.62
N LEU A 60 25.82 -11.34 -2.93
CA LEU A 60 26.38 -10.05 -3.37
C LEU A 60 27.82 -10.20 -3.87
N THR A 61 28.33 -11.42 -4.07
CA THR A 61 29.73 -11.66 -4.45
C THR A 61 30.09 -11.13 -5.84
N ARG A 62 29.10 -10.97 -6.73
CA ARG A 62 29.26 -10.51 -8.12
C ARG A 62 28.61 -9.14 -8.38
N VAL A 63 28.41 -8.36 -7.32
CA VAL A 63 27.80 -7.01 -7.44
C VAL A 63 28.66 -6.06 -8.30
N ASP A 64 29.98 -6.27 -8.33
CA ASP A 64 30.93 -5.57 -9.20
C ASP A 64 30.74 -5.88 -10.69
N GLN A 65 30.18 -7.06 -10.99
CA GLN A 65 29.76 -7.49 -12.33
C GLN A 65 28.31 -7.11 -12.64
N GLY A 66 27.63 -6.42 -11.71
CA GLY A 66 26.24 -5.98 -11.85
C GLY A 66 25.20 -7.09 -11.60
N GLU A 67 25.58 -8.20 -10.97
CA GLU A 67 24.67 -9.30 -10.66
C GLU A 67 24.37 -9.40 -9.17
N ILE A 68 23.09 -9.51 -8.83
CA ILE A 68 22.60 -9.86 -7.50
C ILE A 68 21.79 -11.15 -7.65
N GLY A 69 22.30 -12.24 -7.10
CA GLY A 69 21.64 -13.54 -7.09
C GLY A 69 21.01 -13.83 -5.73
N GLY A 70 20.18 -14.86 -5.65
CA GLY A 70 19.64 -15.25 -4.35
C GLY A 70 18.51 -16.26 -4.38
N ILE A 71 18.03 -16.57 -3.18
CA ILE A 71 16.88 -17.45 -2.95
C ILE A 71 15.82 -16.65 -2.18
N CYS A 72 14.56 -16.77 -2.61
CA CYS A 72 13.41 -16.24 -1.89
C CYS A 72 12.55 -17.41 -1.37
N SER A 73 12.24 -17.38 -0.06
CA SER A 73 11.34 -18.33 0.59
C SER A 73 10.12 -17.60 1.14
N LEU A 74 8.92 -18.01 0.72
CA LEU A 74 7.65 -17.40 1.10
C LEU A 74 6.77 -18.42 1.81
N ARG A 75 6.14 -18.02 2.91
CA ARG A 75 4.97 -18.70 3.49
C ARG A 75 3.79 -17.77 3.41
N PHE A 76 2.70 -18.23 2.84
CA PHE A 76 1.49 -17.45 2.66
C PHE A 76 0.25 -18.31 2.93
N ALA A 77 -0.88 -17.66 3.18
CA ALA A 77 -2.18 -18.30 3.31
C ALA A 77 -3.22 -17.53 2.49
N PRO A 78 -4.14 -18.22 1.79
CA PRO A 78 -5.26 -17.54 1.15
C PRO A 78 -6.19 -16.94 2.22
N ARG A 79 -6.62 -15.69 2.02
CA ARG A 79 -7.65 -15.03 2.85
C ARG A 79 -9.07 -15.29 2.35
N VAL A 80 -9.21 -15.69 1.08
CA VAL A 80 -10.48 -15.99 0.41
C VAL A 80 -10.42 -17.32 -0.33
N ASN A 81 -11.59 -17.92 -0.57
CA ASN A 81 -11.69 -19.19 -1.29
C ASN A 81 -11.30 -19.05 -2.77
N GLY A 82 -10.80 -20.13 -3.37
CA GLY A 82 -10.51 -20.21 -4.81
C GLY A 82 -9.16 -19.63 -5.25
N VAL A 83 -8.32 -19.19 -4.31
CA VAL A 83 -6.96 -18.73 -4.61
C VAL A 83 -6.04 -19.94 -4.79
N ASN A 84 -5.71 -20.24 -6.05
CA ASN A 84 -4.83 -21.35 -6.43
C ASN A 84 -3.52 -20.88 -7.08
N THR A 85 -3.33 -19.56 -7.20
CA THR A 85 -2.17 -18.94 -7.84
C THR A 85 -1.62 -17.84 -6.94
N LEU A 86 -0.29 -17.69 -6.94
CA LEU A 86 0.40 -16.58 -6.30
C LEU A 86 1.06 -15.74 -7.40
N PRO A 87 0.46 -14.60 -7.80
CA PRO A 87 1.11 -13.70 -8.73
C PRO A 87 2.31 -13.03 -8.06
N LEU A 88 3.47 -13.07 -8.72
CA LEU A 88 4.70 -12.42 -8.27
C LEU A 88 5.07 -11.32 -9.27
N ASP A 89 5.40 -10.14 -8.75
CA ASP A 89 6.04 -9.11 -9.55
C ASP A 89 7.55 -9.35 -9.51
N LEU A 90 8.08 -9.74 -10.67
CA LEU A 90 9.46 -10.14 -10.80
C LEU A 90 10.31 -9.09 -11.48
N LEU A 91 9.78 -7.92 -11.88
CA LEU A 91 10.50 -6.83 -12.58
C LEU A 91 11.86 -7.24 -13.22
N ASP A 92 11.80 -7.90 -14.38
CA ASP A 92 12.97 -8.33 -15.17
C ASP A 92 13.96 -9.29 -14.45
N LEU A 93 13.55 -9.92 -13.35
CA LEU A 93 14.32 -10.95 -12.67
C LEU A 93 14.21 -12.28 -13.41
N THR A 94 15.36 -12.93 -13.57
CA THR A 94 15.42 -14.31 -14.07
C THR A 94 15.13 -15.29 -12.94
N VAL A 95 14.15 -16.17 -13.15
CA VAL A 95 13.83 -17.26 -12.21
C VAL A 95 14.40 -18.55 -12.74
N ASP A 96 15.33 -19.14 -11.99
CA ASP A 96 15.91 -20.45 -12.31
C ASP A 96 14.97 -21.59 -11.90
N SER A 97 14.41 -21.54 -10.69
CA SER A 97 13.55 -22.61 -10.19
C SER A 97 12.49 -22.14 -9.19
N VAL A 98 11.40 -22.92 -9.11
CA VAL A 98 10.32 -22.76 -8.14
C VAL A 98 10.06 -24.11 -7.47
N LYS A 99 10.01 -24.13 -6.14
CA LYS A 99 9.67 -25.31 -5.35
C LYS A 99 8.45 -24.98 -4.48
N ALA A 100 7.43 -25.84 -4.53
CA ALA A 100 6.22 -25.74 -3.74
C ALA A 100 6.02 -27.03 -2.93
N GLY A 101 5.57 -26.90 -1.68
CA GLY A 101 5.51 -28.00 -0.72
C GLY A 101 6.76 -28.04 0.15
N GLY A 102 6.60 -27.64 1.41
CA GLY A 102 7.58 -27.83 2.48
C GLY A 102 7.00 -28.77 3.53
#